data_AF-A0A659R9Q2-F1
#
_entry.id   AF-A0A659R9Q2-F1
#
_cell.length_a   1.000
_cell.length_b   1.000
_cell.length_c   1.000
_cell.angle_alpha   90.00
_cell.angle_beta   90.00
_cell.angle_gamma   90.00
#
_symmetry.space_group_name_H-M   'P 1'
#
loop_
_entity.id
_entity.type
_entity.pdbx_description
1 polymer ?
#
loop_
_entity_poly.entity_id
_entity_poly.type
_entity_poly.pdbx_seq_one_letter_code
_entity_poly.pdbx_strand_id
1 'polypeptide(L)'
;VDGWVNRKQPEKALALLSKNADARNFYLATVLKSWHSDPDKTAAIYNENYADKIVVPYTQLKMLLIIAKQYHAKGDTAKALVYADSALKMFDTAIAQQPSAEAYRYQEYLDLMEIYYATGNKEKAMALSARLRKATGNKGSYFQYSLPGLLSFYKKNELTQNYQETLSTYVTQVDKIFNFAPSPRIEMELIDLLSKLDDVALMNKRIDLLMSAPEYTCYDDRYC
;
A
#
# COMPACT_ATOMS: atom_id res chain seq x y z
N VAL A 1 -4.93 23.23 1.45
CA VAL A 1 -4.31 22.55 2.61
C VAL A 1 -2.87 22.13 2.31
N ASP A 2 -2.54 21.80 1.05
CA ASP A 2 -1.19 21.40 0.63
C ASP A 2 -0.08 22.45 0.81
N GLY A 3 -0.42 23.75 0.79
CA GLY A 3 0.57 24.82 0.99
C GLY A 3 1.20 24.88 2.40
N TRP A 4 0.58 24.29 3.42
CA TRP A 4 1.05 24.42 4.82
C TRP A 4 2.07 23.33 5.22
N VAL A 5 1.89 22.13 4.67
CA VAL A 5 2.82 21.00 4.83
C VAL A 5 4.14 21.32 4.12
N ASN A 6 4.06 21.90 2.92
CA ASN A 6 5.23 22.34 2.15
C ASN A 6 5.99 23.52 2.78
N ARG A 7 5.32 24.32 3.63
CA ARG A 7 5.95 25.43 4.38
C ARG A 7 6.56 25.02 5.72
N LYS A 8 6.53 23.72 6.07
CA LYS A 8 7.07 23.18 7.35
C LYS A 8 6.56 23.91 8.60
N GLN A 9 5.26 24.26 8.63
CA GLN A 9 4.63 24.93 9.80
C GLN A 9 3.51 24.07 10.41
N PRO A 10 3.81 22.87 10.92
CA PRO A 10 2.79 21.94 11.38
C PRO A 10 2.04 22.44 12.63
N GLU A 11 2.68 23.26 13.47
CA GLU A 11 2.03 23.90 14.63
C GLU A 11 0.92 24.88 14.23
N LYS A 12 1.17 25.71 13.20
CA LYS A 12 0.14 26.65 12.70
C LYS A 12 -1.01 25.91 12.03
N ALA A 13 -0.71 24.85 11.28
CA ALA A 13 -1.72 24.01 10.69
C ALA A 13 -2.60 23.36 11.77
N LEU A 14 -1.99 22.81 12.83
CA LEU A 14 -2.73 22.24 13.96
C LEU A 14 -3.63 23.27 14.65
N ALA A 15 -3.11 24.48 14.89
CA ALA A 15 -3.88 25.58 15.49
C ALA A 15 -5.06 26.06 14.61
N LEU A 16 -5.01 25.85 13.30
CA LEU A 16 -6.14 26.10 12.41
C LEU A 16 -7.15 24.94 12.45
N LEU A 17 -6.67 23.70 12.43
CA LEU A 17 -7.53 22.51 12.51
C LEU A 17 -8.26 22.39 13.86
N SER A 18 -7.69 22.90 14.95
CA SER A 18 -8.38 22.92 16.25
C SER A 18 -9.66 23.77 16.23
N LYS A 19 -9.76 24.74 15.31
CA LYS A 19 -10.91 25.65 15.17
C LYS A 19 -12.06 25.07 14.34
N ASN A 20 -11.85 23.98 13.60
CA ASN A 20 -12.86 23.38 12.74
C ASN A 20 -12.75 21.84 12.75
N ALA A 21 -13.73 21.18 13.36
CA ALA A 21 -13.74 19.74 13.53
C ALA A 21 -13.81 18.98 12.19
N ASP A 22 -14.58 19.48 11.22
CA ASP A 22 -14.70 18.83 9.91
C ASP A 22 -13.37 18.88 9.16
N ALA A 23 -12.74 20.06 9.10
CA ALA A 23 -11.43 20.20 8.49
C ALA A 23 -10.39 19.31 9.19
N ARG A 24 -10.43 19.23 10.53
CA ARG A 24 -9.54 18.36 11.30
C ARG A 24 -9.71 16.89 10.92
N ASN A 25 -10.95 16.43 10.82
CA ASN A 25 -11.30 15.06 10.46
C ASN A 25 -10.79 14.63 9.07
N PHE A 26 -10.56 15.57 8.15
CA PHE A 26 -10.02 15.25 6.84
C PHE A 26 -8.50 15.47 6.72
N TYR A 27 -7.95 16.48 7.40
CA TYR A 27 -6.59 16.95 7.13
C TYR A 27 -5.57 16.67 8.22
N LEU A 28 -5.98 16.27 9.43
CA LEU A 28 -5.04 16.09 10.53
C LEU A 28 -4.02 14.97 10.26
N ALA A 29 -4.40 13.90 9.55
CA ALA A 29 -3.46 12.85 9.14
C ALA A 29 -2.28 13.40 8.32
N THR A 30 -2.52 14.40 7.47
CA THR A 30 -1.46 15.03 6.68
C THR A 30 -0.50 15.84 7.56
N VAL A 31 -1.04 16.52 8.58
CA VAL A 31 -0.22 17.30 9.54
C VAL A 31 0.64 16.36 10.39
N LEU A 32 0.07 15.25 10.87
CA LEU A 32 0.75 14.24 11.71
C LEU A 32 2.03 13.66 11.06
N LYS A 33 2.09 13.57 9.73
CA LYS A 33 3.30 13.14 9.01
C LYS A 33 4.51 14.07 9.25
N SER A 34 4.27 15.32 9.62
CA SER A 34 5.34 16.31 9.85
C SER A 34 6.12 16.07 11.14
N TRP A 35 5.54 15.36 12.12
CA TRP A 35 6.20 14.98 13.37
C TRP A 35 6.76 13.55 13.33
N HIS A 36 7.26 13.12 12.17
CA HIS A 36 7.78 11.76 12.00
C HIS A 36 8.91 11.37 12.97
N SER A 37 9.62 12.36 13.53
CA SER A 37 10.69 12.16 14.51
C SER A 37 10.21 12.07 15.97
N ASP A 38 8.93 12.35 16.24
CA ASP A 38 8.34 12.44 17.57
C ASP A 38 6.97 11.72 17.60
N PRO A 39 6.98 10.37 17.68
CA PRO A 39 5.76 9.57 17.69
C PRO A 39 4.90 9.79 18.94
N ASP A 40 5.49 10.17 20.08
CA ASP A 40 4.75 10.47 21.31
C ASP A 40 3.88 11.72 21.12
N LYS A 41 4.41 12.78 20.49
CA LYS A 41 3.62 13.97 20.12
C LYS A 41 2.50 13.64 19.13
N THR A 42 2.79 12.84 18.11
CA THR A 42 1.78 12.39 17.14
C THR A 42 0.64 11.62 17.82
N ALA A 43 0.99 10.71 18.73
CA ALA A 43 0.05 9.94 19.52
C ALA A 43 -0.81 10.82 20.44
N ALA A 44 -0.19 11.77 21.15
CA ALA A 44 -0.89 12.70 22.02
C ALA A 44 -1.96 13.51 21.25
N ILE A 45 -1.58 14.08 20.09
CA ILE A 45 -2.51 14.84 19.25
C ILE A 45 -3.68 13.96 18.78
N TYR A 46 -3.41 12.71 18.38
CA TYR A 46 -4.49 11.79 18.00
C TYR A 46 -5.43 11.51 19.19
N ASN A 47 -4.88 11.19 20.36
CA ASN A 47 -5.64 10.84 21.55
C ASN A 47 -6.48 12.01 22.07
N GLU A 48 -5.95 13.24 22.07
CA GLU A 48 -6.69 14.44 22.47
C GLU A 48 -7.92 14.72 21.58
N ASN A 49 -7.85 14.36 20.30
CA ASN A 49 -8.90 14.68 19.33
C ASN A 49 -9.91 13.55 19.12
N TYR A 50 -9.50 12.31 19.32
CA TYR A 50 -10.31 11.13 19.03
C TYR A 50 -10.38 10.15 20.18
N ALA A 51 -9.25 9.82 20.81
CA ALA A 51 -9.14 8.70 21.74
C ALA A 51 -9.85 7.45 21.15
N ASP A 52 -10.85 6.92 21.85
CA ASP A 52 -11.66 5.78 21.41
C ASP A 52 -12.85 6.14 20.51
N LYS A 53 -13.13 7.44 20.30
CA LYS A 53 -14.27 7.89 19.50
C LYS A 53 -14.01 7.68 18.01
N ILE A 54 -14.89 6.93 17.36
CA ILE A 54 -14.87 6.73 15.90
C ILE A 54 -15.76 7.78 15.23
N VAL A 55 -15.15 8.65 14.43
CA VAL A 55 -15.79 9.77 13.71
C VAL A 55 -15.63 9.60 12.19
N VAL A 56 -14.39 9.36 11.74
CA VAL A 56 -14.04 9.20 10.32
C VAL A 56 -13.08 8.01 10.19
N PRO A 57 -13.62 6.76 10.17
CA PRO A 57 -12.84 5.55 10.39
C PRO A 57 -11.60 5.44 9.49
N TYR A 58 -11.72 5.68 8.19
CA TYR A 58 -10.58 5.59 7.27
C TYR A 58 -9.53 6.68 7.49
N THR A 59 -9.92 7.87 7.94
CA THR A 59 -8.94 8.92 8.29
C THR A 59 -8.24 8.58 9.59
N GLN A 60 -8.98 8.08 10.59
CA GLN A 60 -8.40 7.65 11.87
C GLN A 60 -7.50 6.43 11.71
N LEU A 61 -7.87 5.47 10.84
CA LEU A 61 -7.00 4.37 10.42
C LEU A 61 -5.65 4.89 9.93
N LYS A 62 -5.66 5.87 9.01
CA LYS A 62 -4.43 6.47 8.49
C LYS A 62 -3.60 7.14 9.59
N MET A 63 -4.23 7.81 10.55
CA MET A 63 -3.51 8.42 11.69
C MET A 63 -2.85 7.36 12.57
N LEU A 64 -3.56 6.28 12.90
CA LEU A 64 -3.04 5.17 13.70
C LEU A 64 -1.86 4.49 12.98
N LEU A 65 -1.96 4.27 11.66
CA LEU A 65 -0.85 3.76 10.85
C LEU A 65 0.36 4.69 10.83
N ILE A 66 0.14 6.01 10.74
CA ILE A 66 1.23 6.99 10.83
C ILE A 66 1.97 6.83 12.17
N ILE A 67 1.23 6.76 13.28
CA ILE A 67 1.82 6.60 14.62
C ILE A 67 2.59 5.28 14.72
N ALA A 68 1.98 4.17 14.28
CA ALA A 68 2.60 2.85 14.30
C ALA A 68 3.91 2.82 13.50
N LYS A 69 3.92 3.41 12.30
CA LYS A 69 5.13 3.54 11.47
C LYS A 69 6.22 4.38 12.12
N GLN A 70 5.86 5.48 12.77
CA GLN A 70 6.83 6.36 13.43
C GLN A 70 7.49 5.65 14.63
N TYR A 71 6.72 4.93 15.46
CA TYR A 71 7.31 4.09 16.51
C TYR A 71 8.17 2.97 15.95
N HIS A 72 7.71 2.29 14.89
CA HIS A 72 8.48 1.25 14.22
C HIS A 72 9.83 1.79 13.71
N ALA A 73 9.84 2.96 13.05
CA ALA A 73 11.05 3.61 12.57
C ALA A 73 12.01 4.03 13.70
N LYS A 74 11.49 4.24 14.92
CA LYS A 74 12.28 4.52 16.13
C LYS A 74 12.78 3.25 16.84
N GLY A 75 12.38 2.07 16.37
CA GLY A 75 12.70 0.79 17.01
C GLY A 75 11.83 0.45 18.23
N ASP A 76 10.78 1.24 18.53
CA ASP A 76 9.83 0.92 19.61
C ASP A 76 8.77 -0.05 19.08
N THR A 77 9.13 -1.32 19.05
CA THR A 77 8.28 -2.39 18.52
C THR A 77 7.00 -2.57 19.33
N ALA A 78 7.06 -2.39 20.66
CA ALA A 78 5.92 -2.55 21.55
C ALA A 78 4.85 -1.50 21.26
N LYS A 79 5.21 -0.22 21.18
CA LYS A 79 4.23 0.83 20.82
C LYS A 79 3.80 0.71 19.36
N ALA A 80 4.68 0.35 18.44
CA ALA A 80 4.30 0.12 17.05
C ALA A 80 3.20 -0.95 16.91
N LEU A 81 3.33 -2.06 17.64
CA LEU A 81 2.32 -3.13 17.70
C LEU A 81 0.98 -2.63 18.26
N VAL A 82 0.99 -1.88 19.37
CA VAL A 82 -0.23 -1.33 19.97
C VAL A 82 -1.01 -0.49 18.95
N TYR A 83 -0.34 0.44 18.27
CA TYR A 83 -1.01 1.28 17.27
C TYR A 83 -1.37 0.54 15.98
N ALA A 84 -0.63 -0.50 15.61
CA ALA A 84 -0.98 -1.38 14.49
C ALA A 84 -2.24 -2.22 14.79
N ASP A 85 -2.40 -2.69 16.03
CA ASP A 85 -3.61 -3.40 16.48
C ASP A 85 -4.82 -2.46 16.50
N SER A 86 -4.65 -1.24 17.02
CA SER A 86 -5.69 -0.21 16.94
C SER A 86 -6.04 0.13 15.49
N ALA A 87 -5.05 0.26 14.61
CA ALA A 87 -5.26 0.50 13.19
C ALA A 87 -6.04 -0.65 12.55
N LEU A 88 -5.66 -1.92 12.79
CA LEU A 88 -6.37 -3.07 12.23
C LEU A 88 -7.84 -3.11 12.69
N LYS A 89 -8.11 -2.88 13.98
CA LYS A 89 -9.49 -2.79 14.50
C LYS A 89 -10.29 -1.66 13.82
N MET A 90 -9.66 -0.50 13.62
CA MET A 90 -10.27 0.61 12.90
C MET A 90 -10.53 0.25 11.44
N PHE A 91 -9.62 -0.49 10.81
CA PHE A 91 -9.75 -0.93 9.43
C PHE A 91 -10.94 -1.88 9.26
N ASP A 92 -11.07 -2.87 10.15
CA ASP A 92 -12.21 -3.79 10.16
C ASP A 92 -13.54 -3.06 10.34
N THR A 93 -13.56 -2.08 11.24
CA THR A 93 -14.73 -1.22 11.45
C THR A 93 -15.07 -0.42 10.19
N ALA A 94 -14.06 0.17 9.54
CA ALA A 94 -14.25 0.96 8.32
C ALA A 94 -14.73 0.10 7.13
N ILE A 95 -14.21 -1.12 7.01
CA ILE A 95 -14.65 -2.08 5.99
C ILE A 95 -16.08 -2.53 6.25
N ALA A 96 -16.45 -2.83 7.50
CA ALA A 96 -17.83 -3.20 7.83
C ALA A 96 -18.83 -2.09 7.47
N GLN A 97 -18.45 -0.82 7.61
CA GLN A 97 -19.29 0.32 7.23
C GLN A 97 -19.33 0.58 5.73
N GLN A 98 -18.23 0.32 5.01
CA GLN A 98 -18.15 0.54 3.56
C GLN A 98 -17.35 -0.59 2.88
N PRO A 99 -17.95 -1.78 2.69
CA PRO A 99 -17.24 -2.95 2.15
C PRO A 99 -16.71 -2.73 0.73
N SER A 100 -17.43 -1.96 -0.09
CA SER A 100 -17.04 -1.64 -1.46
C SER A 100 -15.74 -0.83 -1.57
N ALA A 101 -15.29 -0.20 -0.48
CA ALA A 101 -14.05 0.56 -0.45
C ALA A 101 -12.83 -0.29 -0.08
N GLU A 102 -12.98 -1.55 0.34
CA GLU A 102 -11.87 -2.36 0.87
C GLU A 102 -10.71 -2.49 -0.12
N ALA A 103 -10.99 -2.77 -1.41
CA ALA A 103 -9.97 -2.91 -2.44
C ALA A 103 -9.16 -1.61 -2.68
N TYR A 104 -9.78 -0.44 -2.48
CA TYR A 104 -9.12 0.86 -2.58
C TYR A 104 -8.09 1.09 -1.46
N ARG A 105 -8.18 0.33 -0.36
CA ARG A 105 -7.34 0.46 0.85
C ARG A 105 -6.14 -0.49 0.86
N TYR A 106 -5.62 -0.83 -0.33
CA TYR A 106 -4.49 -1.75 -0.46
C TYR A 106 -3.22 -1.24 0.24
N GLN A 107 -3.02 0.08 0.32
CA GLN A 107 -1.85 0.67 0.99
C GLN A 107 -1.89 0.39 2.49
N GLU A 108 -3.07 0.50 3.12
CA GLU A 108 -3.26 0.21 4.53
C GLU A 108 -2.98 -1.27 4.85
N TYR A 109 -3.30 -2.20 3.93
CA TYR A 109 -2.87 -3.59 4.05
C TYR A 109 -1.35 -3.75 4.04
N LEU A 110 -0.68 -3.18 3.04
CA LEU A 110 0.78 -3.29 2.90
C LEU A 110 1.49 -2.71 4.13
N ASP A 111 0.99 -1.59 4.64
CA ASP A 111 1.52 -0.94 5.84
C ASP A 111 1.41 -1.83 7.08
N LEU A 112 0.22 -2.42 7.32
CA LEU A 112 0.02 -3.34 8.45
C LEU A 112 0.87 -4.60 8.31
N MET A 113 0.93 -5.18 7.11
CA MET A 113 1.75 -6.37 6.83
C MET A 113 3.21 -6.15 7.19
N GLU A 114 3.80 -5.05 6.72
CA GLU A 114 5.20 -4.69 7.02
C GLU A 114 5.42 -4.50 8.52
N ILE A 115 4.54 -3.77 9.21
CA ILE A 115 4.68 -3.55 10.66
C ILE A 115 4.56 -4.86 11.43
N TYR A 116 3.54 -5.68 11.17
CA TYR A 116 3.37 -6.94 11.87
C TYR A 116 4.51 -7.91 11.61
N TYR A 117 4.98 -8.01 10.36
CA TYR A 117 6.11 -8.88 10.05
C TYR A 117 7.39 -8.42 10.77
N ALA A 118 7.70 -7.12 10.68
CA ALA A 118 8.90 -6.55 11.27
C ALA A 118 8.90 -6.57 12.82
N THR A 119 7.72 -6.63 13.43
CA THR A 119 7.56 -6.76 14.89
C THR A 119 7.40 -8.21 15.36
N GLY A 120 7.54 -9.18 14.46
CA GLY A 120 7.56 -10.61 14.77
C GLY A 120 6.20 -11.31 14.69
N ASN A 121 5.10 -10.59 14.45
CA ASN A 121 3.76 -11.17 14.27
C ASN A 121 3.55 -11.63 12.81
N LYS A 122 4.35 -12.62 12.39
CA LYS A 122 4.36 -13.13 11.01
C LYS A 122 3.01 -13.72 10.59
N GLU A 123 2.32 -14.42 11.49
CA GLU A 123 1.01 -15.03 11.21
C GLU A 123 -0.01 -13.96 10.78
N LYS A 124 -0.11 -12.87 11.55
CA LYS A 124 -1.04 -11.79 11.23
C LYS A 124 -0.65 -11.06 9.94
N ALA A 125 0.63 -10.86 9.68
CA ALA A 125 1.11 -10.32 8.41
C ALA A 125 0.70 -11.21 7.22
N MET A 126 0.86 -12.53 7.34
CA MET A 126 0.46 -13.47 6.29
C MET A 126 -1.04 -13.51 6.09
N ALA A 127 -1.84 -13.48 7.16
CA ALA A 127 -3.30 -13.39 7.09
C ALA A 127 -3.76 -12.13 6.36
N LEU A 128 -3.11 -10.99 6.62
CA LEU A 128 -3.36 -9.73 5.91
C LEU A 128 -2.96 -9.82 4.43
N SER A 129 -1.86 -10.48 4.10
CA SER A 129 -1.46 -10.70 2.71
C SER A 129 -2.51 -11.50 1.92
N ALA A 130 -3.08 -12.53 2.55
CA ALA A 130 -4.15 -13.33 1.96
C ALA A 130 -5.45 -12.52 1.81
N ARG A 131 -5.79 -11.71 2.82
CA ARG A 131 -6.97 -10.82 2.77
C ARG A 131 -6.83 -9.75 1.70
N LEU A 132 -5.65 -9.15 1.54
CA LEU A 132 -5.35 -8.20 0.46
C LEU A 132 -5.59 -8.84 -0.91
N ARG A 133 -5.02 -10.04 -1.15
CA ARG A 133 -5.23 -10.78 -2.40
C ARG A 133 -6.71 -11.05 -2.67
N LYS A 134 -7.48 -11.41 -1.64
CA LYS A 134 -8.93 -11.61 -1.76
C LYS A 134 -9.65 -10.30 -2.11
N ALA A 135 -9.30 -9.20 -1.46
CA ALA A 135 -9.94 -7.90 -1.66
C ALA A 135 -9.66 -7.31 -3.05
N THR A 136 -8.41 -7.40 -3.54
CA THR A 136 -8.04 -6.87 -4.86
C THR A 136 -8.31 -7.86 -6.00
N GLY A 137 -8.57 -9.12 -5.68
CA GLY A 137 -8.72 -10.18 -6.66
C GLY A 137 -7.43 -10.45 -7.43
N ASN A 138 -7.57 -10.91 -8.67
CA ASN A 138 -6.46 -11.28 -9.55
C ASN A 138 -6.47 -10.50 -10.88
N LYS A 139 -7.27 -9.43 -10.99
CA LYS A 139 -7.41 -8.61 -12.19
C LYS A 139 -7.92 -7.21 -11.84
N GLY A 140 -7.82 -6.28 -12.78
CA GLY A 140 -8.29 -4.90 -12.63
C GLY A 140 -7.30 -4.01 -11.87
N SER A 141 -7.63 -2.72 -11.76
CA SER A 141 -6.67 -1.70 -11.33
C SER A 141 -6.16 -1.91 -9.90
N TYR A 142 -7.01 -2.33 -8.95
CA TYR A 142 -6.56 -2.51 -7.56
C TYR A 142 -5.62 -3.69 -7.37
N PHE A 143 -5.76 -4.76 -8.17
CA PHE A 143 -4.77 -5.83 -8.23
C PHE A 143 -3.44 -5.29 -8.76
N GLN A 144 -3.47 -4.54 -9.87
CA GLN A 144 -2.26 -3.94 -10.44
C GLN A 144 -1.57 -2.96 -9.47
N TYR A 145 -2.33 -2.19 -8.69
CA TYR A 145 -1.77 -1.24 -7.72
C TYR A 145 -1.18 -1.92 -6.48
N SER A 146 -1.76 -3.04 -6.04
CA SER A 146 -1.28 -3.75 -4.84
C SER A 146 -0.12 -4.72 -5.12
N LEU A 147 -0.08 -5.29 -6.33
CA LEU A 147 0.85 -6.34 -6.72
C LEU A 147 2.33 -6.00 -6.50
N PRO A 148 2.86 -4.81 -6.88
CA PRO A 148 4.27 -4.48 -6.65
C PRO A 148 4.64 -4.49 -5.16
N GLY A 149 3.78 -3.93 -4.31
CA GLY A 149 4.00 -3.90 -2.87
C GLY A 149 3.93 -5.29 -2.24
N LEU A 150 2.98 -6.11 -2.69
CA LEU A 150 2.83 -7.48 -2.21
C LEU A 150 4.03 -8.36 -2.57
N LEU A 151 4.50 -8.28 -3.83
CA LEU A 151 5.69 -9.01 -4.28
C LEU A 151 6.96 -8.50 -3.59
N SER A 152 7.09 -7.19 -3.40
CA SER A 152 8.21 -6.60 -2.66
C SER A 152 8.24 -7.09 -1.22
N PHE A 153 7.08 -7.13 -0.55
CA PHE A 153 6.95 -7.69 0.80
C PHE A 153 7.40 -9.15 0.84
N TYR A 154 6.95 -9.99 -0.09
CA TYR A 154 7.38 -11.40 -0.13
C TYR A 154 8.87 -11.55 -0.41
N LYS A 155 9.42 -10.81 -1.37
CA LYS A 155 10.85 -10.87 -1.73
C LYS A 155 11.74 -10.41 -0.58
N LYS A 156 11.44 -9.24 0.00
CA LYS A 156 12.19 -8.64 1.13
C LYS A 156 12.25 -9.57 2.34
N ASN A 157 11.19 -10.33 2.60
CA ASN A 157 11.06 -11.19 3.77
C ASN A 157 11.33 -12.67 3.46
N GLU A 158 11.97 -12.97 2.33
CA GLU A 158 12.39 -14.32 1.90
C GLU A 158 11.23 -15.34 1.80
N LEU A 159 10.00 -14.85 1.57
CA LEU A 159 8.79 -15.65 1.40
C LEU A 159 8.72 -16.20 -0.04
N THR A 160 9.71 -17.00 -0.40
CA THR A 160 10.00 -17.43 -1.77
C THR A 160 8.80 -18.10 -2.44
N GLN A 161 8.11 -18.99 -1.74
CA GLN A 161 6.93 -19.66 -2.29
C GLN A 161 5.81 -18.66 -2.63
N ASN A 162 5.48 -17.75 -1.71
CA ASN A 162 4.45 -16.75 -1.92
C ASN A 162 4.81 -15.78 -3.06
N TYR A 163 6.08 -15.38 -3.14
CA TYR A 163 6.60 -14.58 -4.25
C TYR A 163 6.41 -15.28 -5.59
N GLN A 164 6.91 -16.52 -5.71
CA GLN A 164 6.87 -17.28 -6.96
C GLN A 164 5.44 -17.60 -7.41
N GLU A 165 4.56 -18.04 -6.51
CA GLU A 165 3.15 -18.32 -6.83
C GLU A 165 2.42 -17.06 -7.31
N THR A 166 2.64 -15.93 -6.64
CA THR A 166 1.99 -14.67 -6.97
C THR A 166 2.48 -14.11 -8.31
N LEU A 167 3.81 -14.13 -8.53
CA LEU A 167 4.41 -13.66 -9.78
C LEU A 167 4.02 -14.56 -10.96
N SER A 168 4.11 -15.88 -10.80
CA SER A 168 3.73 -16.86 -11.83
C SER A 168 2.27 -16.73 -12.24
N THR A 169 1.37 -16.47 -11.29
CA THR A 169 -0.05 -16.20 -11.58
C THR A 169 -0.20 -14.99 -12.49
N TYR A 170 0.54 -13.90 -12.23
CA TYR A 170 0.46 -12.70 -13.06
C TYR A 170 1.09 -12.91 -14.44
N VAL A 171 2.27 -13.53 -14.52
CA VAL A 171 2.93 -13.86 -15.80
C VAL A 171 2.03 -14.73 -16.66
N THR A 172 1.41 -15.77 -16.09
CA THR A 172 0.47 -16.64 -16.81
C THR A 172 -0.73 -15.87 -17.39
N GLN A 173 -1.22 -14.84 -16.68
CA GLN A 173 -2.28 -13.98 -17.19
C GLN A 173 -1.80 -13.13 -18.37
N VAL A 174 -0.61 -12.54 -18.26
CA VAL A 174 0.01 -11.77 -19.35
C VAL A 174 0.21 -12.66 -20.57
N ASP A 175 0.75 -13.87 -20.39
CA ASP A 175 0.96 -14.83 -21.49
C ASP A 175 -0.35 -15.25 -22.16
N LYS A 176 -1.42 -15.45 -21.36
CA LYS A 176 -2.74 -15.73 -21.91
C LYS A 176 -3.27 -14.56 -22.75
N ILE A 177 -3.03 -13.33 -22.31
CA ILE A 177 -3.42 -12.14 -23.07
C ILE A 177 -2.59 -12.03 -24.34
N PHE A 178 -1.27 -12.25 -24.27
CA PHE A 178 -0.38 -12.29 -25.42
C PHE A 178 -0.89 -13.26 -26.50
N ASN A 179 -1.24 -14.49 -26.12
CA ASN A 179 -1.73 -15.50 -27.06
C ASN A 179 -3.08 -15.17 -27.73
N PHE A 180 -3.88 -14.27 -27.14
CA PHE A 180 -5.23 -13.96 -27.64
C PHE A 180 -5.32 -12.59 -28.32
N ALA A 181 -4.70 -11.57 -27.72
CA ALA A 181 -4.67 -10.19 -28.17
C ALA A 181 -3.36 -9.55 -27.68
N PRO A 182 -2.24 -9.77 -28.39
CA PRO A 182 -0.94 -9.20 -28.06
C PRO A 182 -1.04 -7.70 -27.79
N SER A 183 -0.47 -7.26 -26.67
CA SER A 183 -0.43 -5.85 -26.29
C SER A 183 0.95 -5.48 -25.75
N PRO A 184 1.73 -4.66 -26.49
CA PRO A 184 3.02 -4.16 -26.01
C PRO A 184 2.88 -3.42 -24.67
N ARG A 185 1.76 -2.74 -24.44
CA ARG A 185 1.48 -2.05 -23.18
C ARG A 185 1.49 -3.00 -21.98
N ILE A 186 0.77 -4.13 -22.08
CA ILE A 186 0.69 -5.09 -20.97
C ILE A 186 2.04 -5.75 -20.72
N GLU A 187 2.80 -5.98 -21.78
CA GLU A 187 4.17 -6.50 -21.70
C GLU A 187 5.12 -5.51 -21.00
N MET A 188 5.05 -4.23 -21.36
CA MET A 188 5.81 -3.16 -20.71
C MET A 188 5.41 -2.99 -19.22
N GLU A 189 4.12 -3.15 -18.87
CA GLU A 189 3.66 -3.14 -17.48
C GLU A 189 4.31 -4.28 -16.66
N LEU A 190 4.45 -5.49 -17.24
CA LEU A 190 5.17 -6.59 -16.61
C LEU A 190 6.68 -6.31 -16.49
N ILE A 191 7.31 -5.77 -17.54
CA ILE A 191 8.75 -5.41 -17.52
C ILE A 191 9.03 -4.36 -16.44
N ASP A 192 8.19 -3.31 -16.32
CA ASP A 192 8.30 -2.30 -15.27
C ASP A 192 8.15 -2.89 -13.86
N LEU A 193 7.21 -3.82 -13.67
CA LEU A 193 7.07 -4.56 -12.43
C LEU A 193 8.35 -5.35 -12.09
N LEU A 194 8.87 -6.12 -13.04
CA LEU A 194 10.07 -6.93 -12.84
C LEU A 194 11.32 -6.07 -12.56
N SER A 195 11.42 -4.91 -13.20
CA SER A 195 12.46 -3.92 -12.94
C SER A 195 12.39 -3.40 -11.49
N LYS A 196 11.19 -3.02 -11.01
CA LYS A 196 10.98 -2.59 -9.61
C LYS A 196 11.29 -3.68 -8.59
N LEU A 197 11.09 -4.93 -8.98
CA LEU A 197 11.38 -6.09 -8.14
C LEU A 197 12.83 -6.54 -8.26
N ASP A 198 13.65 -5.99 -9.15
CA ASP A 198 15.00 -6.48 -9.45
C ASP A 198 15.03 -7.98 -9.83
N ASP A 199 14.11 -8.40 -10.71
CA ASP A 199 14.04 -9.75 -11.28
C ASP A 199 14.64 -9.75 -12.70
N VAL A 200 15.94 -9.49 -12.78
CA VAL A 200 16.67 -9.22 -14.03
C VAL A 200 16.56 -10.38 -15.03
N ALA A 201 16.60 -11.62 -14.55
CA ALA A 201 16.57 -12.80 -15.41
C ALA A 201 15.23 -12.93 -16.16
N LEU A 202 14.10 -12.77 -15.46
CA LEU A 202 12.79 -12.80 -16.11
C LEU A 202 12.57 -11.53 -16.93
N MET A 203 12.97 -10.35 -16.42
CA MET A 203 12.88 -9.08 -17.13
C MET A 203 13.53 -9.15 -18.52
N ASN A 204 14.77 -9.65 -18.61
CA ASN A 204 15.47 -9.77 -19.89
C ASN A 204 14.74 -10.69 -20.86
N LYS A 205 14.20 -11.83 -20.39
CA LYS A 205 13.38 -12.72 -21.23
C LYS A 205 12.13 -12.01 -21.77
N ARG A 206 11.49 -11.16 -20.98
CA ARG A 206 10.32 -10.37 -21.41
C ARG A 206 10.70 -9.28 -22.39
N ILE A 207 11.85 -8.62 -22.20
CA ILE A 207 12.40 -7.65 -23.16
C ILE A 207 12.70 -8.33 -24.49
N ASP A 208 13.38 -9.49 -24.48
CA ASP A 208 13.66 -10.24 -25.70
C ASP A 208 12.36 -10.63 -26.42
N LEU A 209 11.33 -11.08 -25.69
CA LEU A 209 10.02 -11.38 -26.26
C LEU A 209 9.40 -10.13 -26.90
N LEU A 210 9.39 -9.00 -26.20
CA LEU A 210 8.83 -7.74 -26.70
C LEU A 210 9.52 -7.26 -27.99
N MET A 211 10.84 -7.45 -28.08
CA MET A 211 11.66 -6.99 -29.20
C MET A 211 11.64 -7.94 -30.41
N SER A 212 11.38 -9.23 -30.20
CA SER A 212 11.55 -10.25 -31.25
C SER A 212 10.25 -10.89 -31.72
N ALA A 213 9.18 -10.85 -30.92
CA ALA A 213 7.92 -11.49 -31.28
C ALA A 213 7.22 -10.76 -32.44
N PRO A 214 6.92 -11.45 -33.56
CA PRO A 214 6.20 -10.86 -34.69
C PRO A 214 4.81 -10.35 -34.28
N GLU A 215 4.21 -10.91 -33.23
CA GLU A 215 2.94 -10.48 -32.65
C GLU A 215 2.95 -9.03 -32.13
N TYR A 216 4.12 -8.47 -31.82
CA TYR A 216 4.31 -7.09 -31.42
C TYR A 216 4.80 -6.17 -32.54
N THR A 217 5.07 -6.71 -33.74
CA THR A 217 5.46 -5.87 -34.87
C THR A 217 4.27 -5.00 -35.29
N CYS A 218 4.46 -3.68 -35.29
CA CYS A 218 3.44 -2.76 -35.79
C CYS A 218 3.15 -3.09 -37.26
N TYR A 219 1.89 -3.33 -37.59
CA TYR A 219 1.48 -3.61 -38.97
C TYR A 219 1.44 -2.33 -39.84
N ASP A 220 1.31 -1.12 -39.24
CA ASP A 220 1.28 0.22 -39.87
C ASP A 220 1.48 1.28 -38.74
N ASP A 221 2.00 2.47 -39.06
CA ASP A 221 2.11 3.67 -38.21
C ASP A 221 0.84 4.04 -37.41
N ARG A 222 -0.32 3.51 -37.80
CA ARG A 222 -1.63 3.70 -37.14
C ARG A 222 -2.03 2.56 -36.19
N TYR A 223 -1.35 1.43 -36.23
CA TYR A 223 -1.59 0.26 -35.39
C TYR A 223 -0.30 -0.17 -34.69
N CYS A 224 0.23 0.80 -33.93
CA CYS A 224 1.02 0.63 -32.73
C CYS A 224 0.12 1.03 -31.53
#